data_AF-A0A8T4FCX5-F1
#
_entry.id   AF-A0A8T4FCX5-F1
#
_cell.length_a   1.000
_cell.length_b   1.000
_cell.length_c   1.000
_cell.angle_alpha   90.00
_cell.angle_beta   90.00
_cell.angle_gamma   90.00
#
_symmetry.space_group_name_H-M   'P 1'
#
loop_
_entity.id
_entity.type
_entity.pdbx_description
1 polymer ?
#
loop_
_entity_poly.entity_id
_entity_poly.type
_entity_poly.pdbx_seq_one_letter_code
_entity_poly.pdbx_strand_id
1 'polypeptide(L)'
;MTALAELQTAVQSLLERVAKTGDPSLLLDRGAVRDARRLAALLSDDDGDLLSRHLLGWLYWYRYHAQPEGTQPEGMEEGDLWTAVDMLVPLFVNGADREELPDKLLPILAEHSIPTALDVLEQALTSPDPRFVELTADLWKRIAEYADPDYPNRAMLLANLGIALQVRADRTGKAEDLDEAVERLTAALEITEPDDPDRPGRMNNLGGALRVRYELAGEQSDQDDLDEAIRLARAAVDAADEDHADRPGYLNNLALALGRRGTPEDQDTAVDLLREALRAVPGAPMFAENLAQALRARYERTKDQADLDEVAKLSAAAEAEPDSEAERESEAAPGSEVAPGSEARVDSAAAPASEAGVDSVADLKPEE
;
A
#
# COMPACT_ATOMS: atom_id res chain seq x y z
N MET A 1 15.73 34.96 -14.84
CA MET A 1 14.86 33.89 -14.34
C MET A 1 15.03 32.69 -15.26
N THR A 2 14.84 31.47 -14.79
CA THR A 2 14.85 30.28 -15.66
C THR A 2 13.57 30.22 -16.47
N ALA A 3 13.58 29.52 -17.61
CA ALA A 3 12.38 29.34 -18.44
C ALA A 3 11.22 28.69 -17.64
N LEU A 4 11.56 27.80 -16.70
CA LEU A 4 10.61 27.19 -15.76
C LEU A 4 9.90 28.23 -14.89
N ALA A 5 10.66 29.08 -14.18
CA ALA A 5 10.10 30.11 -13.30
C ALA A 5 9.24 31.15 -14.06
N GLU A 6 9.63 31.48 -15.29
CA GLU A 6 8.84 32.35 -16.17
C GLU A 6 7.50 31.74 -16.53
N LEU A 7 7.48 30.44 -16.87
CA LEU A 7 6.26 29.72 -17.20
C LEU A 7 5.36 29.50 -15.98
N GLN A 8 5.93 29.14 -14.82
CA GLN A 8 5.19 29.03 -13.55
C GLN A 8 4.50 30.37 -13.22
N THR A 9 5.24 31.48 -13.28
CA THR A 9 4.69 32.82 -13.01
C THR A 9 3.58 33.19 -14.00
N ALA A 10 3.73 32.85 -15.28
CA ALA A 10 2.73 33.13 -16.31
C ALA A 10 1.44 32.34 -16.09
N VAL A 11 1.54 31.03 -15.78
CA VAL A 11 0.39 30.17 -15.50
C VAL A 11 -0.30 30.58 -14.20
N GLN A 12 0.45 30.86 -13.14
CA GLN A 12 -0.09 31.36 -11.88
C GLN A 12 -0.86 32.67 -12.08
N SER A 13 -0.25 33.65 -12.75
CA SER A 13 -0.89 34.94 -13.03
C SER A 13 -2.18 34.78 -13.85
N LEU A 14 -2.25 33.77 -14.72
CA LEU A 14 -3.46 33.45 -15.48
C LEU A 14 -4.56 32.91 -14.55
N LEU A 15 -4.24 31.95 -13.67
CA LEU A 15 -5.19 31.39 -12.70
C LEU A 15 -5.73 32.47 -11.74
N GLU A 16 -4.85 33.32 -11.21
CA GLU A 16 -5.24 34.44 -10.35
C GLU A 16 -6.18 35.42 -11.07
N ARG A 17 -5.94 35.68 -12.36
CA ARG A 17 -6.83 36.51 -13.18
C ARG A 17 -8.19 35.86 -13.40
N VAL A 18 -8.23 34.55 -13.66
CA VAL A 18 -9.49 33.81 -13.83
C VAL A 18 -10.29 33.87 -12.53
N ALA A 19 -9.68 33.56 -11.39
CA ALA A 19 -10.32 33.66 -10.08
C ALA A 19 -10.86 35.07 -9.80
N LYS A 20 -10.08 36.11 -10.11
CA LYS A 20 -10.49 37.50 -9.90
C LYS A 20 -11.63 37.97 -10.81
N THR A 21 -11.69 37.45 -12.04
CA THR A 21 -12.63 37.93 -13.06
C THR A 21 -13.85 37.05 -13.22
N GLY A 22 -13.79 35.78 -12.79
CA GLY A 22 -14.79 34.76 -13.08
C GLY A 22 -14.93 34.44 -14.57
N ASP A 23 -13.93 34.77 -15.41
CA ASP A 23 -13.96 34.55 -16.86
C ASP A 23 -13.12 33.32 -17.26
N PRO A 24 -13.75 32.14 -17.40
CA PRO A 24 -13.04 30.91 -17.75
C PRO A 24 -12.56 30.88 -19.21
N SER A 25 -13.04 31.79 -20.08
CA SER A 25 -12.63 31.84 -21.48
C SER A 25 -11.15 32.22 -21.66
N LEU A 26 -10.54 32.86 -20.66
CA LEU A 26 -9.12 33.18 -20.62
C LEU A 26 -8.23 31.92 -20.69
N LEU A 27 -8.72 30.77 -20.21
CA LEU A 27 -8.00 29.50 -20.22
C LEU A 27 -8.06 28.81 -21.59
N LEU A 28 -9.00 29.21 -22.44
CA LEU A 28 -9.14 28.72 -23.81
C LEU A 28 -8.27 29.51 -24.80
N ASP A 29 -7.60 30.58 -24.36
CA ASP A 29 -6.69 31.35 -25.21
C ASP A 29 -5.50 30.50 -25.68
N ARG A 30 -5.12 30.66 -26.96
CA ARG A 30 -4.02 29.89 -27.56
C ARG A 30 -2.67 30.14 -26.87
N GLY A 31 -2.46 31.33 -26.30
CA GLY A 31 -1.29 31.65 -25.51
C GLY A 31 -1.24 30.85 -24.21
N ALA A 32 -2.35 30.83 -23.47
CA ALA A 32 -2.50 30.05 -22.23
C ALA A 32 -2.21 28.55 -22.45
N VAL A 33 -2.82 27.94 -23.48
CA VAL A 33 -2.61 26.52 -23.81
C VAL A 33 -1.15 26.25 -24.19
N ARG A 34 -0.51 27.17 -24.93
CA ARG A 34 0.89 27.01 -25.34
C ARG A 34 1.83 27.07 -24.14
N ASP A 35 1.61 28.00 -23.22
CA ASP A 35 2.48 28.19 -22.07
C ASP A 35 2.31 27.02 -21.07
N ALA A 36 1.08 26.52 -20.87
CA ALA A 36 0.82 25.29 -20.11
C ALA A 36 1.53 24.06 -20.72
N ARG A 37 1.47 23.86 -22.04
CA ARG A 37 2.18 22.75 -22.71
C ARG A 37 3.69 22.87 -22.59
N ARG A 38 4.24 24.09 -22.62
CA ARG A 38 5.67 24.32 -22.42
C ARG A 38 6.09 24.02 -21.00
N LEU A 39 5.27 24.37 -20.01
CA LEU A 39 5.52 24.04 -18.61
C LEU A 39 5.49 22.52 -18.40
N ALA A 40 4.47 21.83 -18.93
CA ALA A 40 4.37 20.37 -18.85
C ALA A 40 5.57 19.66 -19.49
N ALA A 41 6.07 20.14 -20.63
CA ALA A 41 7.23 19.57 -21.32
C ALA A 41 8.57 19.74 -20.56
N LEU A 42 8.59 20.53 -19.48
CA LEU A 42 9.75 20.67 -18.59
C LEU A 42 9.69 19.74 -17.38
N LEU A 43 8.57 19.07 -17.14
CA LEU A 43 8.44 18.08 -16.07
C LEU A 43 9.09 16.77 -16.52
N SER A 44 9.94 16.20 -15.67
CA SER A 44 10.29 14.78 -15.74
C SER A 44 9.28 13.94 -14.96
N ASP A 45 9.14 12.67 -15.33
CA ASP A 45 8.26 11.72 -14.64
C ASP A 45 8.67 11.54 -13.16
N ASP A 46 9.96 11.71 -12.84
CA ASP A 46 10.55 11.60 -11.49
C ASP A 46 10.63 12.94 -10.73
N ASP A 47 10.35 14.08 -11.37
CA ASP A 47 10.62 15.38 -10.74
C ASP A 47 9.60 15.67 -9.63
N GLY A 48 10.05 15.90 -8.40
CA GLY A 48 9.22 16.41 -7.29
C GLY A 48 8.73 17.85 -7.45
N ASP A 49 8.60 18.39 -8.68
CA ASP A 49 8.06 19.74 -8.93
C ASP A 49 6.53 19.76 -8.74
N LEU A 50 6.12 19.79 -7.48
CA LEU A 50 4.72 19.86 -7.05
C LEU A 50 4.08 21.20 -7.41
N LEU A 51 4.84 22.29 -7.53
CA LEU A 51 4.31 23.60 -7.89
C LEU A 51 3.84 23.63 -9.35
N SER A 52 4.67 23.18 -10.29
CA SER A 52 4.29 23.13 -11.70
C SER A 52 3.09 22.21 -11.92
N ARG A 53 3.06 21.07 -11.21
CA ARG A 53 1.93 20.14 -11.19
C ARG A 53 0.65 20.76 -10.63
N HIS A 54 0.73 21.47 -9.50
CA HIS A 54 -0.38 22.26 -8.93
C HIS A 54 -0.99 23.20 -9.98
N LEU A 55 -0.14 24.03 -10.59
CA LEU A 55 -0.54 25.04 -11.54
C LEU A 55 -1.18 24.43 -12.80
N LEU A 56 -0.60 23.35 -13.32
CA LEU A 56 -1.15 22.66 -14.48
C LEU A 56 -2.46 21.96 -14.15
N GLY A 57 -2.53 21.28 -13.00
CA GLY A 57 -3.73 20.61 -12.51
C GLY A 57 -4.93 21.54 -12.42
N TRP A 58 -4.78 22.67 -11.73
CA TRP A 58 -5.83 23.69 -11.63
C TRP A 58 -6.18 24.33 -12.99
N LEU A 59 -5.19 24.56 -13.86
CA LEU A 59 -5.44 25.10 -15.19
C LEU A 59 -6.30 24.15 -16.03
N TYR A 60 -5.96 22.87 -16.08
CA TYR A 60 -6.70 21.89 -16.86
C TYR A 60 -8.08 21.60 -16.26
N TRP A 61 -8.20 21.60 -14.93
CA TRP A 61 -9.49 21.49 -14.23
C TRP A 61 -10.46 22.63 -14.61
N TYR A 62 -10.02 23.88 -14.52
CA TYR A 62 -10.86 25.00 -14.93
C TYR A 62 -11.12 25.03 -16.44
N ARG A 63 -10.17 24.58 -17.25
CA ARG A 63 -10.37 24.49 -18.70
C ARG A 63 -11.42 23.46 -19.07
N TYR A 64 -11.48 22.32 -18.36
CA TYR A 64 -12.53 21.31 -18.51
C TYR A 64 -13.92 21.93 -18.27
N HIS A 65 -14.08 22.74 -17.22
CA HIS A 65 -15.34 23.44 -16.93
C HIS A 65 -15.65 24.64 -17.84
N ALA A 66 -14.63 25.23 -18.49
CA ALA A 66 -14.79 26.36 -19.39
C ALA A 66 -15.42 26.00 -20.74
N GLN A 67 -15.48 24.71 -21.09
CA GLN A 67 -15.88 24.27 -22.43
C GLN A 67 -17.41 24.34 -22.60
N PRO A 68 -17.93 24.83 -23.76
CA PRO A 68 -19.37 24.83 -24.00
C PRO A 68 -19.88 23.41 -24.24
N GLU A 69 -20.99 23.04 -23.58
CA GLU A 69 -21.67 21.75 -23.75
C GLU A 69 -21.87 21.44 -25.25
N GLY A 70 -21.32 20.30 -25.70
CA GLY A 70 -21.51 19.79 -27.07
C GLY A 70 -20.55 20.33 -28.15
N THR A 71 -19.46 21.00 -27.79
CA THR A 71 -18.47 21.54 -28.77
C THR A 71 -17.19 20.71 -28.92
N GLN A 72 -17.07 19.59 -28.23
CA GLN A 72 -15.87 18.76 -28.30
C GLN A 72 -16.02 17.65 -29.36
N PRO A 73 -14.98 17.38 -30.18
CA PRO A 73 -14.94 16.18 -31.01
C PRO A 73 -14.97 14.94 -30.11
N GLU A 74 -15.66 13.88 -30.54
CA GLU A 74 -15.66 12.57 -29.88
C GLU A 74 -14.22 12.16 -29.47
N GLY A 75 -13.96 11.97 -28.17
CA GLY A 75 -12.66 11.55 -27.62
C GLY A 75 -11.79 12.64 -26.97
N MET A 76 -12.24 13.90 -26.83
CA MET A 76 -11.52 14.96 -26.10
C MET A 76 -12.11 15.35 -24.74
N GLU A 77 -13.35 14.98 -24.42
CA GLU A 77 -14.04 15.34 -23.16
C GLU A 77 -13.27 14.88 -21.92
N GLU A 78 -12.45 13.85 -22.07
CA GLU A 78 -11.64 13.22 -21.05
C GLU A 78 -10.20 13.77 -20.97
N GLY A 79 -9.71 14.46 -22.00
CA GLY A 79 -8.29 14.85 -22.09
C GLY A 79 -7.86 15.87 -21.04
N ASP A 80 -8.65 16.93 -20.82
CA ASP A 80 -8.33 17.96 -19.82
C ASP A 80 -8.60 17.48 -18.40
N LEU A 81 -9.67 16.69 -18.20
CA LEU A 81 -9.95 16.07 -16.92
C LEU A 81 -8.80 15.14 -16.50
N TRP A 82 -8.40 14.20 -17.35
CA TRP A 82 -7.31 13.28 -17.03
C TRP A 82 -5.96 13.96 -16.96
N THR A 83 -5.70 14.99 -17.77
CA THR A 83 -4.48 15.80 -17.58
C THR A 83 -4.50 16.50 -16.22
N ALA A 84 -5.64 16.99 -15.75
CA ALA A 84 -5.74 17.57 -14.41
C ALA A 84 -5.49 16.51 -13.33
N VAL A 85 -6.09 15.31 -13.48
CA VAL A 85 -5.87 14.17 -12.57
C VAL A 85 -4.39 13.79 -12.52
N ASP A 86 -3.74 13.56 -13.67
CA ASP A 86 -2.32 13.17 -13.75
C ASP A 86 -1.40 14.20 -13.09
N MET A 87 -1.72 15.49 -13.22
CA MET A 87 -0.96 16.55 -12.57
C MET A 87 -1.22 16.61 -11.06
N LEU A 88 -2.41 16.26 -10.58
CA LEU A 88 -2.79 16.41 -9.17
C LEU A 88 -2.58 15.13 -8.33
N VAL A 89 -2.51 13.94 -8.92
CA VAL A 89 -2.23 12.69 -8.19
C VAL A 89 -0.95 12.78 -7.36
N PRO A 90 0.19 13.28 -7.88
CA PRO A 90 1.41 13.42 -7.06
C PRO A 90 1.22 14.34 -5.85
N LEU A 91 0.38 15.38 -5.95
CA LEU A 91 0.07 16.25 -4.82
C LEU A 91 -0.76 15.50 -3.77
N PHE A 92 -1.80 14.77 -4.21
CA PHE A 92 -2.62 13.95 -3.32
C PHE A 92 -1.77 12.90 -2.58
N VAL A 93 -0.89 12.20 -3.30
CA VAL A 93 0.05 11.22 -2.74
C VAL A 93 1.00 11.87 -1.72
N ASN A 94 1.44 13.11 -1.97
CA ASN A 94 2.31 13.87 -1.05
C ASN A 94 1.56 14.63 0.04
N GLY A 95 0.28 14.33 0.22
CA GLY A 95 -0.45 14.79 1.39
C GLY A 95 -1.33 16.02 1.16
N ALA A 96 -1.56 16.42 -0.08
CA ALA A 96 -2.51 17.48 -0.39
C ALA A 96 -3.97 17.03 -0.17
N ASP A 97 -4.82 17.89 0.38
CA ASP A 97 -6.22 17.60 0.69
C ASP A 97 -7.20 18.60 0.05
N ARG A 98 -8.45 18.64 0.54
CA ARG A 98 -9.50 19.56 0.06
C ARG A 98 -9.16 21.05 0.16
N GLU A 99 -8.21 21.43 1.02
CA GLU A 99 -7.73 22.80 1.11
C GLU A 99 -6.86 23.19 -0.09
N GLU A 100 -6.24 22.21 -0.78
CA GLU A 100 -5.29 22.44 -1.88
C GLU A 100 -5.77 21.92 -3.24
N LEU A 101 -6.68 20.93 -3.23
CA LEU A 101 -7.17 20.23 -4.41
C LEU A 101 -8.66 20.54 -4.68
N PRO A 102 -9.13 20.40 -5.93
CA PRO A 102 -10.55 20.58 -6.25
C PRO A 102 -11.42 19.51 -5.58
N ASP A 103 -12.45 19.92 -4.84
CA ASP A 103 -13.26 19.02 -4.01
C ASP A 103 -13.90 17.90 -4.83
N LYS A 104 -14.35 18.24 -6.05
CA LYS A 104 -15.00 17.29 -6.98
C LYS A 104 -14.04 16.28 -7.60
N LEU A 105 -12.73 16.54 -7.56
CA LEU A 105 -11.71 15.61 -8.06
C LEU A 105 -11.24 14.64 -6.97
N LEU A 106 -11.45 14.93 -5.69
CA LEU A 106 -10.89 14.13 -4.59
C LEU A 106 -11.24 12.62 -4.68
N PRO A 107 -12.48 12.20 -5.02
CA PRO A 107 -12.75 10.77 -5.21
C PRO A 107 -11.98 10.15 -6.37
N ILE A 108 -11.87 10.88 -7.50
CA ILE A 108 -11.12 10.43 -8.67
C ILE A 108 -9.63 10.31 -8.35
N LEU A 109 -9.05 11.30 -7.65
CA LEU A 109 -7.65 11.32 -7.24
C LEU A 109 -7.34 10.19 -6.25
N ALA A 110 -8.23 9.94 -5.29
CA ALA A 110 -8.10 8.84 -4.35
C ALA A 110 -8.02 7.49 -5.06
N GLU A 111 -8.96 7.23 -5.97
CA GLU A 111 -9.01 5.98 -6.73
C GLU A 111 -7.83 5.83 -7.72
N HIS A 112 -7.40 6.93 -8.35
CA HIS A 112 -6.24 6.94 -9.25
C HIS A 112 -4.91 6.79 -8.52
N SER A 113 -4.87 7.05 -7.21
CA SER A 113 -3.67 6.88 -6.38
C SER A 113 -3.49 5.44 -5.88
N ILE A 114 -4.48 4.56 -6.04
CA ILE A 114 -4.44 3.18 -5.53
C ILE A 114 -3.24 2.39 -6.07
N PRO A 115 -2.92 2.38 -7.38
CA PRO A 115 -1.75 1.64 -7.88
C PRO A 115 -0.45 2.08 -7.20
N THR A 116 -0.22 3.40 -7.10
CA THR A 116 0.93 3.95 -6.40
C THR A 116 0.93 3.59 -4.91
N ALA A 117 -0.24 3.61 -4.26
CA ALA A 117 -0.36 3.26 -2.84
C ALA A 117 -0.09 1.77 -2.58
N LEU A 118 -0.39 0.88 -3.52
CA LEU A 118 -0.05 -0.54 -3.47
C LEU A 118 1.48 -0.72 -3.55
N ASP A 119 2.14 -0.09 -4.53
CA ASP A 119 3.60 -0.15 -4.69
C ASP A 119 4.33 0.38 -3.45
N VAL A 120 3.83 1.48 -2.87
CA VAL A 120 4.39 2.08 -1.67
C VAL A 120 4.16 1.19 -0.44
N LEU A 121 2.99 0.55 -0.33
CA LEU A 121 2.71 -0.40 0.75
C LEU A 121 3.61 -1.63 0.69
N GLU A 122 3.83 -2.18 -0.50
CA GLU A 122 4.75 -3.30 -0.70
C GLU A 122 6.16 -2.96 -0.20
N GLN A 123 6.66 -1.77 -0.54
CA GLN A 123 7.94 -1.28 -0.04
C GLN A 123 7.91 -1.07 1.49
N ALA A 124 6.79 -0.59 2.05
CA ALA A 124 6.67 -0.28 3.47
C ALA A 124 6.72 -1.54 4.37
N LEU A 125 6.26 -2.69 3.86
CA LEU A 125 6.29 -3.96 4.59
C LEU A 125 7.70 -4.38 5.01
N THR A 126 8.70 -4.08 4.19
CA THR A 126 10.11 -4.43 4.42
C THR A 126 10.97 -3.24 4.83
N SER A 127 10.45 -2.01 4.73
CA SER A 127 11.20 -0.82 5.07
C SER A 127 11.51 -0.70 6.57
N PRO A 128 12.76 -0.39 6.94
CA PRO A 128 13.12 -0.05 8.30
C PRO A 128 12.82 1.42 8.65
N ASP A 129 12.47 2.26 7.68
CA ASP A 129 12.23 3.69 7.91
C ASP A 129 10.81 3.92 8.47
N PRO A 130 10.67 4.33 9.74
CA PRO A 130 9.36 4.57 10.34
C PRO A 130 8.59 5.73 9.67
N ARG A 131 9.28 6.70 9.06
CA ARG A 131 8.62 7.81 8.36
C ARG A 131 7.95 7.35 7.08
N PHE A 132 8.62 6.48 6.33
CA PHE A 132 8.04 5.90 5.11
C PHE A 132 6.79 5.09 5.41
N VAL A 133 6.81 4.30 6.49
CA VAL A 133 5.63 3.56 6.98
C VAL A 133 4.50 4.51 7.42
N GLU A 134 4.84 5.62 8.10
CA GLU A 134 3.85 6.63 8.50
C GLU A 134 3.14 7.26 7.29
N LEU A 135 3.91 7.72 6.29
CA LEU A 135 3.40 8.29 5.05
C LEU A 135 2.52 7.30 4.27
N THR A 136 2.90 6.01 4.27
CA THR A 136 2.12 4.95 3.62
C THR A 136 0.74 4.79 4.27
N ALA A 137 0.68 4.72 5.59
CA ALA A 137 -0.59 4.60 6.31
C ALA A 137 -1.45 5.85 6.13
N ASP A 138 -0.85 7.04 6.12
CA ASP A 138 -1.57 8.30 5.91
C ASP A 138 -2.13 8.41 4.48
N LEU A 139 -1.40 7.91 3.47
CA LEU A 139 -1.90 7.81 2.09
C LEU A 139 -3.13 6.90 2.02
N TRP A 140 -3.06 5.70 2.61
CA TRP A 140 -4.20 4.79 2.61
C TRP A 140 -5.41 5.35 3.38
N LYS A 141 -5.19 6.06 4.49
CA LYS A 141 -6.26 6.76 5.22
C LYS A 141 -6.95 7.79 4.33
N ARG A 142 -6.16 8.60 3.62
CA ARG A 142 -6.65 9.63 2.70
C ARG A 142 -7.42 9.04 1.52
N ILE A 143 -6.92 7.95 0.92
CA ILE A 143 -7.62 7.22 -0.14
C ILE A 143 -8.99 6.75 0.39
N ALA A 144 -9.04 6.16 1.58
CA ALA A 144 -10.28 5.66 2.16
C ALA A 144 -11.27 6.76 2.56
N GLU A 145 -10.77 7.95 2.94
CA GLU A 145 -11.61 9.12 3.24
C GLU A 145 -12.33 9.63 1.99
N TYR A 146 -11.61 9.71 0.87
CA TYR A 146 -12.09 10.39 -0.33
C TYR A 146 -12.68 9.48 -1.40
N ALA A 147 -12.32 8.19 -1.44
CA ALA A 147 -12.87 7.25 -2.43
C ALA A 147 -14.39 7.16 -2.36
N ASP A 148 -15.03 6.89 -3.50
CA ASP A 148 -16.49 6.78 -3.57
C ASP A 148 -16.99 5.66 -2.60
N PRO A 149 -18.04 5.91 -1.80
CA PRO A 149 -18.66 4.88 -0.98
C PRO A 149 -19.05 3.61 -1.75
N ASP A 150 -19.42 3.75 -3.02
CA ASP A 150 -19.84 2.68 -3.93
C ASP A 150 -18.67 2.17 -4.82
N TYR A 151 -17.42 2.50 -4.49
CA TYR A 151 -16.24 2.03 -5.22
C TYR A 151 -16.24 0.49 -5.34
N PRO A 152 -16.18 -0.09 -6.56
CA PRO A 152 -16.35 -1.53 -6.77
C PRO A 152 -15.39 -2.41 -5.97
N ASN A 153 -14.16 -1.94 -5.75
CA ASN A 153 -13.12 -2.69 -5.02
C ASN A 153 -12.94 -2.17 -3.58
N ARG A 154 -14.03 -1.73 -2.94
CA ARG A 154 -14.00 -1.22 -1.55
C ARG A 154 -13.41 -2.21 -0.56
N ALA A 155 -13.63 -3.52 -0.75
CA ALA A 155 -13.07 -4.57 0.08
C ALA A 155 -11.54 -4.58 0.07
N MET A 156 -10.94 -4.49 -1.13
CA MET A 156 -9.50 -4.38 -1.33
C MET A 156 -8.94 -3.10 -0.71
N LEU A 157 -9.61 -1.96 -0.92
CA LEU A 157 -9.19 -0.69 -0.32
C LEU A 157 -9.15 -0.76 1.21
N LEU A 158 -10.22 -1.25 1.84
CA LEU A 158 -10.30 -1.39 3.29
C LEU A 158 -9.28 -2.38 3.84
N ALA A 159 -9.06 -3.50 3.14
CA ALA A 159 -8.05 -4.48 3.52
C ALA A 159 -6.64 -3.90 3.50
N ASN A 160 -6.28 -3.16 2.44
CA ASN A 160 -4.96 -2.54 2.33
C ASN A 160 -4.74 -1.41 3.34
N LEU A 161 -5.78 -0.60 3.63
CA LEU A 161 -5.72 0.34 4.74
C LEU A 161 -5.46 -0.40 6.07
N GLY A 162 -6.17 -1.50 6.32
CA GLY A 162 -5.95 -2.31 7.52
C GLY A 162 -4.51 -2.83 7.63
N ILE A 163 -3.93 -3.31 6.53
CA ILE A 163 -2.52 -3.74 6.48
C ILE A 163 -1.58 -2.57 6.77
N ALA A 164 -1.76 -1.42 6.12
CA ALA A 164 -0.90 -0.25 6.32
C ALA A 164 -0.92 0.22 7.79
N LEU A 165 -2.08 0.18 8.44
CA LEU A 165 -2.23 0.51 9.87
C LEU A 165 -1.56 -0.52 10.77
N GLN A 166 -1.70 -1.80 10.47
CA GLN A 166 -1.02 -2.86 11.21
C GLN A 166 0.50 -2.70 11.13
N VAL A 167 1.05 -2.46 9.93
CA VAL A 167 2.49 -2.23 9.73
C VAL A 167 2.98 -1.02 10.54
N ARG A 168 2.21 0.07 10.53
CA ARG A 168 2.54 1.26 11.35
C ARG A 168 2.48 0.96 12.84
N ALA A 169 1.49 0.22 13.30
CA ALA A 169 1.38 -0.16 14.70
C ALA A 169 2.52 -1.08 15.14
N ASP A 170 2.93 -2.04 14.31
CA ASP A 170 4.08 -2.92 14.59
C ASP A 170 5.38 -2.12 14.78
N ARG A 171 5.54 -1.00 14.08
CA ARG A 171 6.73 -0.13 14.18
C ARG A 171 6.66 0.87 15.34
N THR A 172 5.47 1.36 15.66
CA THR A 172 5.29 2.49 16.59
C THR A 172 4.72 2.09 17.96
N GLY A 173 4.12 0.90 18.06
CA GLY A 173 3.41 0.43 19.26
C GLY A 173 2.10 1.18 19.55
N LYS A 174 1.54 1.91 18.58
CA LYS A 174 0.28 2.64 18.73
C LYS A 174 -0.90 1.67 18.69
N ALA A 175 -1.58 1.49 19.81
CA ALA A 175 -2.73 0.60 19.93
C ALA A 175 -3.93 1.08 19.10
N GLU A 176 -4.10 2.40 18.96
CA GLU A 176 -5.21 2.99 18.22
C GLU A 176 -5.18 2.63 16.72
N ASP A 177 -3.98 2.48 16.15
CA ASP A 177 -3.85 2.04 14.76
C ASP A 177 -4.25 0.57 14.59
N LEU A 178 -4.04 -0.29 15.60
CA LEU A 178 -4.48 -1.69 15.55
C LEU A 178 -5.99 -1.81 15.70
N ASP A 179 -6.60 -1.01 16.56
CA ASP A 179 -8.06 -0.98 16.68
C ASP A 179 -8.70 -0.57 15.36
N GLU A 180 -8.17 0.49 14.73
CA GLU A 180 -8.63 0.89 13.40
C GLU A 180 -8.33 -0.21 12.35
N ALA A 181 -7.16 -0.86 12.37
CA ALA A 181 -6.84 -1.94 11.44
C ALA A 181 -7.86 -3.09 11.53
N VAL A 182 -8.21 -3.52 12.75
CA VAL A 182 -9.22 -4.57 12.98
C VAL A 182 -10.59 -4.12 12.47
N GLU A 183 -10.99 -2.88 12.72
CA GLU A 183 -12.26 -2.33 12.19
C GLU A 183 -12.29 -2.37 10.65
N ARG A 184 -11.22 -1.92 9.98
CA ARG A 184 -11.16 -1.89 8.50
C ARG A 184 -11.13 -3.29 7.90
N LEU A 185 -10.35 -4.21 8.48
CA LEU A 185 -10.26 -5.60 8.02
C LEU A 185 -11.56 -6.37 8.25
N THR A 186 -12.26 -6.10 9.35
CA THR A 186 -13.60 -6.65 9.61
C THR A 186 -14.58 -6.16 8.54
N ALA A 187 -14.63 -4.86 8.30
CA ALA A 187 -15.51 -4.29 7.26
C ALA A 187 -15.18 -4.85 5.87
N ALA A 188 -13.90 -5.02 5.53
CA ALA A 188 -13.48 -5.64 4.28
C ALA A 188 -14.01 -7.08 4.14
N LEU A 189 -13.89 -7.90 5.20
CA LEU A 189 -14.35 -9.29 5.20
C LEU A 189 -15.88 -9.41 5.15
N GLU A 190 -16.60 -8.48 5.78
CA GLU A 190 -18.08 -8.44 5.79
C GLU A 190 -18.67 -8.15 4.40
N ILE A 191 -18.04 -7.30 3.61
CA ILE A 191 -18.51 -6.98 2.23
C ILE A 191 -17.98 -7.96 1.18
N THR A 192 -17.06 -8.86 1.57
CA THR A 192 -16.53 -9.89 0.68
C THR A 192 -17.51 -11.05 0.58
N GLU A 193 -17.88 -11.46 -0.62
CA GLU A 193 -18.75 -12.62 -0.82
C GLU A 193 -18.06 -13.93 -0.40
N PRO A 194 -18.80 -14.95 0.09
CA PRO A 194 -18.19 -16.20 0.57
C PRO A 194 -17.35 -16.97 -0.45
N ASP A 195 -17.60 -16.81 -1.74
CA ASP A 195 -16.94 -17.46 -2.87
C ASP A 195 -15.88 -16.59 -3.56
N ASP A 196 -15.62 -15.39 -3.03
CA ASP A 196 -14.57 -14.49 -3.51
C ASP A 196 -13.17 -15.12 -3.28
N PRO A 197 -12.31 -15.20 -4.32
CA PRO A 197 -10.97 -15.78 -4.21
C PRO A 197 -10.05 -15.07 -3.22
N ASP A 198 -10.28 -13.78 -2.92
CA ASP A 198 -9.46 -12.99 -1.99
C ASP A 198 -9.92 -13.16 -0.53
N ARG A 199 -11.07 -13.81 -0.30
CA ARG A 199 -11.65 -14.00 1.03
C ARG A 199 -10.69 -14.68 2.02
N PRO A 200 -9.95 -15.75 1.67
CA PRO A 200 -8.97 -16.36 2.56
C PRO A 200 -7.87 -15.37 2.98
N GLY A 201 -7.40 -14.53 2.05
CA GLY A 201 -6.42 -13.47 2.32
C GLY A 201 -6.95 -12.45 3.32
N ARG A 202 -8.20 -11.99 3.14
CA ARG A 202 -8.86 -11.06 4.07
C ARG A 202 -9.06 -11.65 5.47
N MET A 203 -9.43 -12.94 5.56
CA MET A 203 -9.49 -13.66 6.84
C MET A 203 -8.12 -13.74 7.53
N ASN A 204 -7.08 -14.09 6.77
CA ASN A 204 -5.72 -14.17 7.26
C ASN A 204 -5.22 -12.81 7.79
N ASN A 205 -5.50 -11.73 7.08
CA ASN A 205 -5.09 -10.38 7.48
C ASN A 205 -5.80 -9.94 8.76
N LEU A 206 -7.12 -10.16 8.87
CA LEU A 206 -7.87 -9.89 10.10
C LEU A 206 -7.34 -10.72 11.28
N GLY A 207 -7.07 -12.01 11.07
CA GLY A 207 -6.49 -12.88 12.10
C GLY A 207 -5.09 -12.41 12.53
N GLY A 208 -4.28 -11.93 11.59
CA GLY A 208 -2.98 -11.31 11.86
C GLY A 208 -3.09 -10.08 12.76
N ALA A 209 -3.98 -9.15 12.42
CA ALA A 209 -4.20 -7.92 13.19
C ALA A 209 -4.72 -8.21 14.62
N LEU A 210 -5.68 -9.13 14.77
CA LEU A 210 -6.20 -9.56 16.07
C LEU A 210 -5.10 -10.19 16.95
N ARG A 211 -4.25 -11.04 16.37
CA ARG A 211 -3.11 -11.63 17.08
C ARG A 211 -2.14 -10.53 17.56
N VAL A 212 -1.81 -9.56 16.71
CA VAL A 212 -0.90 -8.46 17.08
C VAL A 212 -1.53 -7.61 18.19
N ARG A 213 -2.83 -7.30 18.10
CA ARG A 213 -3.55 -6.56 19.14
C ARG A 213 -3.51 -7.29 20.48
N TYR A 214 -3.75 -8.60 20.48
CA TYR A 214 -3.61 -9.45 21.66
C TYR A 214 -2.20 -9.35 22.27
N GLU A 215 -1.16 -9.42 21.44
CA GLU A 215 0.24 -9.35 21.88
C GLU A 215 0.59 -7.99 22.50
N LEU A 216 0.12 -6.89 21.88
CA LEU A 216 0.40 -5.53 22.36
C LEU A 216 -0.32 -5.20 23.66
N ALA A 217 -1.54 -5.71 23.85
CA ALA A 217 -2.33 -5.51 25.06
C ALA A 217 -1.74 -6.20 26.30
N GLY A 218 -0.90 -7.22 26.13
CA GLY A 218 -0.18 -7.88 27.22
C GLY A 218 -1.11 -8.41 28.32
N GLU A 219 -0.94 -7.92 29.56
CA GLU A 219 -1.78 -8.32 30.71
C GLU A 219 -3.26 -7.91 30.57
N GLN A 220 -3.57 -6.98 29.66
CA GLN A 220 -4.92 -6.47 29.40
C GLN A 220 -5.54 -7.12 28.15
N SER A 221 -4.88 -8.14 27.59
CA SER A 221 -5.32 -8.80 26.37
C SER A 221 -6.67 -9.50 26.53
N ASP A 222 -7.50 -9.36 25.49
CA ASP A 222 -8.75 -10.10 25.36
C ASP A 222 -8.47 -11.48 24.75
N GLN A 223 -8.79 -12.56 25.47
CA GLN A 223 -8.62 -13.90 24.93
C GLN A 223 -9.51 -14.14 23.69
N ASP A 224 -10.62 -13.39 23.57
CA ASP A 224 -11.51 -13.49 22.42
C ASP A 224 -10.78 -13.07 21.12
N ASP A 225 -9.85 -12.11 21.18
CA ASP A 225 -9.03 -11.71 20.03
C ASP A 225 -8.13 -12.86 19.55
N LEU A 226 -7.49 -13.56 20.48
CA LEU A 226 -6.59 -14.66 20.14
C LEU A 226 -7.37 -15.87 19.61
N ASP A 227 -8.51 -16.20 20.22
CA ASP A 227 -9.34 -17.30 19.76
C ASP A 227 -9.95 -17.01 18.38
N GLU A 228 -10.38 -15.77 18.13
CA GLU A 228 -10.88 -15.34 16.82
C GLU A 228 -9.76 -15.31 15.76
N ALA A 229 -8.55 -14.85 16.12
CA ALA A 229 -7.38 -14.91 15.25
C ALA A 229 -7.08 -16.35 14.80
N ILE A 230 -7.10 -17.31 15.73
CA ILE A 230 -6.90 -18.72 15.42
C ILE A 230 -8.04 -19.25 14.54
N ARG A 231 -9.29 -18.89 14.82
CA ARG A 231 -10.45 -19.32 14.04
C ARG A 231 -10.36 -18.85 12.59
N LEU A 232 -10.03 -17.58 12.38
CA LEU A 232 -9.88 -16.98 11.05
C LEU A 232 -8.67 -17.53 10.29
N ALA A 233 -7.52 -17.68 10.94
CA ALA A 233 -6.33 -18.24 10.31
C ALA A 233 -6.53 -19.70 9.90
N ARG A 234 -7.27 -20.51 10.70
CA ARG A 234 -7.68 -21.86 10.31
C ARG A 234 -8.60 -21.84 9.09
N ALA A 235 -9.61 -20.98 9.10
CA ALA A 235 -10.55 -20.85 7.99
C ALA A 235 -9.84 -20.43 6.68
N ALA A 236 -8.83 -19.55 6.76
CA ALA A 236 -8.02 -19.17 5.60
C ALA A 236 -7.21 -20.35 5.03
N VAL A 237 -6.58 -21.15 5.89
CA VAL A 237 -5.84 -22.37 5.47
C VAL A 237 -6.78 -23.40 4.86
N ASP A 238 -7.96 -23.61 5.46
CA ASP A 238 -8.94 -24.60 4.98
C ASP A 238 -9.59 -24.19 3.65
N ALA A 239 -9.69 -22.89 3.38
CA ALA A 239 -10.26 -22.35 2.14
C ALA A 239 -9.24 -22.27 0.98
N ALA A 240 -7.95 -22.32 1.29
CA ALA A 240 -6.88 -22.30 0.30
C ALA A 240 -6.47 -23.73 -0.09
N ASP A 241 -6.59 -24.06 -1.38
CA ASP A 241 -6.09 -25.33 -1.92
C ASP A 241 -4.56 -25.46 -1.74
N GLU A 242 -4.03 -26.69 -1.77
CA GLU A 242 -2.62 -26.97 -1.50
C GLU A 242 -1.65 -26.17 -2.39
N ASP A 243 -2.02 -25.92 -3.65
CA ASP A 243 -1.22 -25.19 -4.64
C ASP A 243 -1.44 -23.65 -4.60
N HIS A 244 -2.26 -23.14 -3.68
CA HIS A 244 -2.54 -21.71 -3.57
C HIS A 244 -1.28 -20.95 -3.13
N ALA A 245 -0.91 -19.91 -3.89
CA ALA A 245 0.37 -19.20 -3.73
C ALA A 245 0.58 -18.63 -2.31
N ASP A 246 -0.49 -18.11 -1.70
CA ASP A 246 -0.40 -17.48 -0.37
C ASP A 246 -0.59 -18.46 0.81
N ARG A 247 -0.90 -19.73 0.53
CA ARG A 247 -1.16 -20.73 1.56
C ARG A 247 0.02 -20.90 2.55
N PRO A 248 1.30 -20.87 2.14
CA PRO A 248 2.42 -20.87 3.08
C PRO A 248 2.38 -19.72 4.09
N GLY A 249 1.94 -18.53 3.66
CA GLY A 249 1.72 -17.38 4.55
C GLY A 249 0.60 -17.63 5.55
N TYR A 250 -0.51 -18.24 5.13
CA TYR A 250 -1.63 -18.58 6.01
C TYR A 250 -1.23 -19.61 7.06
N LEU A 251 -0.48 -20.66 6.67
CA LEU A 251 0.08 -21.65 7.57
C LEU A 251 0.98 -21.01 8.63
N ASN A 252 1.85 -20.10 8.22
CA ASN A 252 2.73 -19.36 9.12
C ASN A 252 1.93 -18.53 10.13
N ASN A 253 0.93 -17.76 9.68
CA ASN A 253 0.12 -16.94 10.57
C ASN A 253 -0.69 -17.77 11.57
N LEU A 254 -1.25 -18.89 11.13
CA LEU A 254 -1.91 -19.84 12.02
C LEU A 254 -0.94 -20.39 13.07
N ALA A 255 0.26 -20.80 12.65
CA ALA A 255 1.28 -21.31 13.57
C ALA A 255 1.70 -20.27 14.62
N LEU A 256 1.83 -19.00 14.23
CA LEU A 256 2.13 -17.91 15.15
C LEU A 256 1.01 -17.70 16.18
N ALA A 257 -0.26 -17.71 15.75
CA ALA A 257 -1.40 -17.58 16.65
C ALA A 257 -1.52 -18.76 17.63
N LEU A 258 -1.33 -19.99 17.14
CA LEU A 258 -1.27 -21.19 17.98
C LEU A 258 -0.10 -21.13 18.97
N GLY A 259 1.06 -20.64 18.54
CA GLY A 259 2.22 -20.43 19.40
C GLY A 259 1.96 -19.46 20.55
N ARG A 260 1.12 -18.43 20.35
CA ARG A 260 0.69 -17.52 21.42
C ARG A 260 -0.23 -18.17 22.44
N ARG A 261 -1.16 -19.02 22.00
CA ARG A 261 -2.03 -19.77 22.91
C ARG A 261 -1.24 -20.85 23.67
N GLY A 262 -0.27 -21.48 23.00
CA GLY A 262 0.83 -22.22 23.64
C GLY A 262 0.42 -23.51 24.33
N THR A 263 -0.77 -24.07 24.08
CA THR A 263 -1.10 -25.41 24.60
C THR A 263 -0.15 -26.46 24.00
N PRO A 264 0.06 -27.61 24.66
CA PRO A 264 0.92 -28.66 24.11
C PRO A 264 0.53 -29.09 22.69
N GLU A 265 -0.78 -29.18 22.40
CA GLU A 265 -1.31 -29.50 21.07
C GLU A 265 -1.06 -28.38 20.06
N ASP A 266 -1.20 -27.11 20.48
CA ASP A 266 -0.90 -25.96 19.64
C ASP A 266 0.57 -25.90 19.25
N GLN A 267 1.49 -26.19 20.19
CA GLN A 267 2.93 -26.23 19.92
C GLN A 267 3.27 -27.32 18.91
N ASP A 268 2.69 -28.50 19.04
CA ASP A 268 2.91 -29.60 18.12
C ASP A 268 2.36 -29.27 16.72
N THR A 269 1.15 -28.71 16.67
CA THR A 269 0.51 -28.27 15.42
C THR A 269 1.29 -27.14 14.73
N ALA A 270 1.76 -26.13 15.48
CA ALA A 270 2.53 -25.01 14.94
C ALA A 270 3.83 -25.47 14.26
N VAL A 271 4.55 -26.43 14.87
CA VAL A 271 5.74 -27.03 14.27
C VAL A 271 5.42 -27.72 12.94
N ASP A 272 4.32 -28.47 12.88
CA ASP A 272 3.95 -29.18 11.65
C ASP A 272 3.53 -28.23 10.52
N LEU A 273 2.75 -27.18 10.84
CA LEU A 273 2.36 -26.14 9.89
C LEU A 273 3.58 -25.38 9.34
N LEU A 274 4.54 -25.01 10.21
CA LEU A 274 5.74 -24.30 9.79
C LEU A 274 6.68 -25.17 8.94
N ARG A 275 6.75 -26.47 9.22
CA ARG A 275 7.44 -27.42 8.33
C ARG A 275 6.78 -27.50 6.96
N GLU A 276 5.45 -27.47 6.92
CA GLU A 276 4.70 -27.48 5.66
C GLU A 276 4.96 -26.20 4.86
N ALA A 277 4.88 -25.02 5.49
CA ALA A 277 5.19 -23.74 4.87
C ALA A 277 6.63 -23.70 4.30
N LEU A 278 7.62 -24.16 5.08
CA LEU A 278 9.02 -24.21 4.65
C LEU A 278 9.27 -25.23 3.52
N ARG A 279 8.48 -26.31 3.43
CA ARG A 279 8.56 -27.25 2.31
C ARG A 279 7.98 -26.66 1.03
N ALA A 280 6.91 -25.88 1.14
CA ALA A 280 6.28 -25.21 0.00
C ALA A 280 7.17 -24.08 -0.55
N VAL A 281 7.89 -23.38 0.34
CA VAL A 281 8.86 -22.33 -0.04
C VAL A 281 10.22 -22.61 0.61
N PRO A 282 11.03 -23.51 0.02
CA PRO A 282 12.38 -23.80 0.51
C PRO A 282 13.25 -22.55 0.51
N GLY A 283 14.04 -22.36 1.57
CA GLY A 283 14.94 -21.21 1.72
C GLY A 283 14.28 -19.95 2.30
N ALA A 284 12.96 -19.92 2.51
CA ALA A 284 12.29 -18.77 3.12
C ALA A 284 12.77 -18.52 4.57
N PRO A 285 13.54 -17.44 4.84
CA PRO A 285 14.17 -17.25 6.15
C PRO A 285 13.13 -17.07 7.27
N MET A 286 12.02 -16.39 6.97
CA MET A 286 10.91 -16.16 7.89
C MET A 286 10.31 -17.47 8.42
N PHE A 287 10.03 -18.43 7.54
CA PHE A 287 9.46 -19.73 7.95
C PHE A 287 10.47 -20.56 8.74
N ALA A 288 11.75 -20.52 8.36
CA ALA A 288 12.81 -21.21 9.09
C ALA A 288 13.01 -20.64 10.51
N GLU A 289 12.97 -19.31 10.66
CA GLU A 289 13.10 -18.65 11.96
C GLU A 289 11.92 -18.97 12.88
N ASN A 290 10.69 -18.86 12.36
CA ASN A 290 9.49 -19.18 13.13
C ASN A 290 9.45 -20.68 13.50
N LEU A 291 9.87 -21.58 12.60
CA LEU A 291 10.01 -23.00 12.89
C LEU A 291 11.03 -23.25 14.01
N ALA A 292 12.19 -22.60 13.93
CA ALA A 292 13.20 -22.73 14.96
C ALA A 292 12.70 -22.24 16.33
N GLN A 293 11.90 -21.16 16.37
CA GLN A 293 11.28 -20.68 17.59
C GLN A 293 10.27 -21.70 18.16
N ALA A 294 9.39 -22.24 17.32
CA ALA A 294 8.40 -23.24 17.72
C ALA A 294 9.06 -24.53 18.24
N LEU A 295 10.13 -25.00 17.59
CA LEU A 295 10.91 -26.16 18.02
C LEU A 295 11.59 -25.93 19.37
N ARG A 296 12.12 -24.73 19.63
CA ARG A 296 12.70 -24.39 20.95
C ARG A 296 11.64 -24.42 22.05
N ALA A 297 10.47 -23.85 21.80
CA ALA A 297 9.35 -23.88 22.75
C ALA A 297 8.89 -25.32 23.04
N ARG A 298 8.82 -26.16 22.00
CA ARG A 298 8.50 -27.59 22.17
C ARG A 298 9.59 -28.33 22.96
N TYR A 299 10.86 -28.11 22.64
CA TYR A 299 12.00 -28.68 23.38
C TYR A 299 11.94 -28.31 24.87
N GLU A 300 11.60 -27.06 25.21
CA GLU A 300 11.51 -26.65 26.60
C GLU A 300 10.54 -27.52 27.40
N ARG A 301 9.43 -27.93 26.77
CA ARG A 301 8.41 -28.84 27.33
C ARG A 301 8.83 -30.30 27.30
N THR A 302 9.30 -30.81 26.16
CA THR A 302 9.49 -32.26 25.91
C THR A 302 10.89 -32.74 26.27
N LYS A 303 11.89 -31.86 26.22
CA LYS A 303 13.33 -32.16 26.24
C LYS A 303 13.76 -33.10 25.11
N ASP A 304 13.02 -33.15 24.00
CA ASP A 304 13.36 -33.98 22.84
C ASP A 304 14.52 -33.36 22.06
N GLN A 305 15.67 -34.03 22.07
CA GLN A 305 16.88 -33.57 21.40
C GLN A 305 16.70 -33.41 19.89
N ALA A 306 15.76 -34.13 19.26
CA ALA A 306 15.47 -34.00 17.84
C ALA A 306 15.09 -32.56 17.45
N ASP A 307 14.42 -31.83 18.33
CA ASP A 307 14.02 -30.43 18.10
C ASP A 307 15.24 -29.51 18.01
N LEU A 308 16.20 -29.66 18.93
CA LEU A 308 17.44 -28.88 18.91
C LEU A 308 18.34 -29.24 17.72
N ASP A 309 18.36 -30.52 17.34
CA ASP A 309 19.13 -30.98 16.20
C ASP A 309 18.56 -30.41 14.88
N GLU A 310 17.23 -30.24 14.78
CA GLU A 310 16.58 -29.59 13.65
C GLU A 310 16.83 -28.07 13.64
N VAL A 311 16.75 -27.39 14.79
CA VAL A 311 17.13 -25.96 14.92
C VAL A 311 18.54 -25.72 14.42
N ALA A 312 19.51 -26.57 14.80
CA ALA A 312 20.89 -26.44 14.36
C ALA A 312 21.05 -26.60 12.84
N LYS A 313 20.25 -27.48 12.21
CA LYS A 313 20.23 -27.63 10.74
C LYS A 313 19.67 -26.41 10.04
N LEU A 314 18.59 -25.82 10.57
CA LEU A 314 17.99 -24.61 10.02
C LEU A 314 18.98 -23.44 10.06
N SER A 315 19.69 -23.25 11.19
CA SER A 315 20.72 -22.21 11.30
C SER A 315 21.88 -22.44 10.34
N ALA A 316 22.37 -23.68 10.21
CA ALA A 316 23.45 -24.00 9.28
C ALA A 316 23.05 -23.79 7.80
N ALA A 317 21.78 -24.03 7.45
CA ALA A 317 21.28 -23.77 6.10
C ALA A 317 21.24 -22.26 5.80
N ALA A 318 20.75 -21.45 6.74
CA ALA A 318 20.70 -20.00 6.61
C ALA A 318 22.10 -19.36 6.48
N GLU A 319 23.10 -19.91 7.17
CA GLU A 319 24.51 -19.46 7.06
C GLU A 319 25.16 -19.81 5.72
N ALA A 320 24.63 -20.79 4.97
CA ALA A 320 25.20 -21.26 3.71
C ALA A 320 24.67 -20.52 2.47
N GLU A 321 23.56 -19.79 2.57
CA GLU A 321 22.94 -19.06 1.46
C GLU A 321 23.50 -17.66 1.10
N PRO A 322 24.23 -16.89 1.95
CA PRO A 322 24.51 -15.48 1.67
C PRO A 322 25.51 -15.17 0.53
N ASP A 323 26.20 -16.18 -0.03
CA ASP A 323 27.18 -15.98 -1.14
C ASP A 323 26.64 -16.36 -2.53
N SER A 324 25.42 -16.93 -2.65
CA SER A 324 24.96 -17.52 -3.93
C SER A 324 24.06 -16.61 -4.79
N GLU A 325 23.50 -15.53 -4.22
CA GLU A 325 22.67 -14.55 -4.96
C GLU A 325 23.53 -13.53 -5.73
N ALA A 326 24.65 -13.08 -5.15
CA ALA A 326 25.56 -12.16 -5.83
C ALA A 326 26.22 -12.76 -7.08
N GLU A 327 26.35 -14.09 -7.16
CA GLU A 327 26.84 -14.77 -8.37
C GLU A 327 25.74 -14.97 -9.43
N ARG A 328 24.47 -15.15 -9.03
CA ARG A 328 23.33 -15.38 -9.94
C ARG A 328 22.84 -14.09 -10.64
N GLU A 329 22.91 -12.94 -9.97
CA GLU A 329 22.58 -11.65 -10.59
C GLU A 329 23.58 -11.21 -11.68
N SER A 330 24.79 -11.79 -11.69
CA SER A 330 25.80 -11.47 -12.72
C SER A 330 25.56 -12.16 -14.07
N GLU A 331 24.69 -13.17 -14.14
CA GLU A 331 24.52 -14.02 -15.33
C GLU A 331 23.16 -13.90 -16.04
N ALA A 332 22.17 -13.15 -15.54
CA ALA A 332 20.84 -13.11 -16.15
C ALA A 332 20.23 -11.71 -16.34
N ALA A 333 20.35 -11.17 -17.57
CA ALA A 333 19.32 -10.32 -18.18
C ALA A 333 19.52 -10.27 -19.72
N PRO A 334 18.48 -10.04 -20.56
CA PRO A 334 17.03 -10.05 -20.28
C PRO A 334 16.19 -10.84 -21.31
N GLY A 335 14.90 -11.12 -20.98
CA GLY A 335 13.89 -11.52 -21.96
C GLY A 335 12.49 -11.83 -21.42
N SER A 336 11.51 -11.01 -21.83
CA SER A 336 10.06 -11.25 -22.05
C SER A 336 8.99 -10.99 -20.95
N GLU A 337 8.11 -10.04 -21.32
CA GLU A 337 6.63 -9.99 -21.29
C GLU A 337 5.84 -10.35 -20.01
N VAL A 338 5.11 -9.33 -19.50
CA VAL A 338 4.13 -9.39 -18.40
C VAL A 338 2.72 -9.17 -18.96
N ALA A 339 1.75 -9.98 -18.52
CA ALA A 339 0.30 -9.78 -18.68
C ALA A 339 -0.32 -9.46 -17.29
N PRO A 340 -1.43 -8.69 -17.20
CA PRO A 340 -1.89 -8.12 -15.93
C PRO A 340 -2.87 -9.03 -15.18
N GLY A 341 -2.81 -8.98 -13.84
CA GLY A 341 -3.86 -9.50 -12.95
C GLY A 341 -3.38 -10.49 -11.89
N SER A 342 -2.70 -10.00 -10.86
CA SER A 342 -2.56 -10.68 -9.56
C SER A 342 -2.00 -9.67 -8.56
N GLU A 343 -2.56 -9.63 -7.35
CA GLU A 343 -2.01 -8.86 -6.22
C GLU A 343 -0.52 -9.19 -6.02
N ALA A 344 0.23 -8.17 -5.61
CA ALA A 344 1.69 -8.07 -5.75
C ALA A 344 2.45 -9.27 -5.19
N ARG A 345 3.29 -9.88 -6.04
CA ARG A 345 4.32 -10.84 -5.68
C ARG A 345 5.66 -10.13 -5.55
N VAL A 346 6.26 -10.36 -4.39
CA VAL A 346 7.59 -9.94 -3.97
C VAL A 346 8.66 -10.39 -4.98
N ASP A 347 9.42 -9.44 -5.52
CA ASP A 347 10.83 -9.65 -5.88
C ASP A 347 11.62 -8.33 -5.75
N SER A 348 12.75 -8.44 -5.06
CA SER A 348 13.59 -7.37 -4.53
C SER A 348 14.42 -6.66 -5.61
N ALA A 349 14.25 -5.35 -5.75
CA ALA A 349 15.29 -4.45 -6.25
C ALA A 349 15.07 -3.01 -5.74
N ALA A 350 15.97 -2.54 -4.89
CA ALA A 350 15.94 -1.21 -4.27
C ALA A 350 16.55 -0.12 -5.16
N ALA A 351 15.90 1.05 -5.22
CA ALA A 351 16.49 2.34 -5.62
C ALA A 351 15.70 3.51 -4.98
N PRO A 352 16.30 4.71 -4.79
CA PRO A 352 16.08 5.52 -3.60
C PRO A 352 14.93 6.53 -3.70
N ALA A 353 14.26 6.72 -2.57
CA ALA A 353 13.41 7.87 -2.28
C ALA A 353 14.23 9.17 -2.37
N SER A 354 13.72 10.15 -3.13
CA SER A 354 14.24 11.52 -3.11
C SER A 354 13.37 12.39 -2.21
N GLU A 355 14.02 12.99 -1.21
CA GLU A 355 13.45 14.02 -0.35
C GLU A 355 13.26 15.32 -1.16
N ALA A 356 12.08 15.91 -1.10
CA ALA A 356 11.88 17.33 -1.36
C ALA A 356 11.00 17.92 -0.26
N GLY A 357 11.53 18.96 0.39
CA GLY A 357 10.87 19.65 1.50
C GLY A 357 9.53 20.24 1.09
N VAL A 358 8.57 20.09 2.00
CA VAL A 358 7.24 20.69 1.93
C VAL A 358 7.38 22.21 2.10
N ASP A 359 7.59 22.93 1.00
CA ASP A 359 7.20 24.35 0.93
C ASP A 359 5.69 24.38 0.65
N SER A 360 4.94 24.90 1.61
CA SER A 360 3.48 24.95 1.66
C SER A 360 2.86 25.51 0.37
N VAL A 361 2.27 24.63 -0.44
CA VAL A 361 1.46 24.95 -1.64
C VAL A 361 0.07 25.50 -1.27
N ALA A 362 -0.29 25.47 0.01
CA ALA A 362 -1.61 25.83 0.55
C ALA A 362 -2.10 27.27 0.21
N ASP A 363 -1.21 28.20 -0.15
CA ASP A 363 -1.58 29.58 -0.48
C ASP A 363 -2.07 29.78 -1.93
N LEU A 364 -2.16 28.71 -2.74
CA LEU A 364 -2.43 28.81 -4.18
C LEU A 364 -3.78 28.24 -4.64
N LYS A 365 -4.75 28.01 -3.73
CA LYS A 365 -6.12 27.64 -4.13
C LYS A 365 -6.86 28.85 -4.70
N PRO A 366 -7.32 28.82 -5.96
CA PRO A 366 -8.26 29.81 -6.47
C PRO A 366 -9.70 29.46 -6.01
N GLU A 367 -10.53 30.45 -5.68
CA GLU A 367 -11.92 30.23 -5.23
C GLU A 367 -12.77 29.54 -6.33
N GLU A 368 -13.52 28.49 -5.97
CA GLU A 368 -14.37 27.67 -6.86
C GLU A 368 -15.68 28.35 -7.30
#